data_AF-A0A819ID02-F1
#
_entry.id   AF-A0A819ID02-F1
#
_cell.length_a   1.000
_cell.length_b   1.000
_cell.length_c   1.000
_cell.angle_alpha   90.00
_cell.angle_beta   90.00
_cell.angle_gamma   90.00
#
_symmetry.space_group_name_H-M   'P 1'
#
loop_
_entity.id
_entity.type
_entity.pdbx_description
1 polymer ?
#
loop_
_entity_poly.entity_id
_entity_poly.type
_entity_poly.pdbx_seq_one_letter_code
_entity_poly.pdbx_strand_id
1 'polypeptide(L)'
;TEGEGDDAVTISVESPGIICQTICSIGRLLVLAGAIWKGKGELKEIRTLGIRKYFQTAGSAFLENCLACSFCASIYTVNILRIIGMEAEIPCLAIASLLGWGYMLFFVMAFRLTGPFVVMIYEMLFNDVLRFCIIYVVFLMGFSQTFFILFNYNGFTGFIVSIKQCFLGTLGDFDLDAYTATRYAYLNVLILIIYIIVVTILLLNLLVAMMGDTYGNIIEDATQVWYLERARIVFAIENEMETEERILPRNKYWTNVDGERYLQVEEVNEKDFLAQNNNDETGANNEKEKLKQKHSSENTTEL
;
A
#
# COMPACT_ATOMS: atom_id res chain seq x y z
N THR A 1 -57.55 -1.96 9.36
CA THR A 1 -56.87 -3.12 8.73
C THR A 1 -56.01 -2.58 7.62
N GLU A 2 -54.90 -1.99 8.02
CA GLU A 2 -53.82 -1.56 7.13
C GLU A 2 -52.74 -2.65 7.24
N GLY A 3 -52.32 -3.17 6.11
CA GLY A 3 -51.28 -4.17 5.97
C GLY A 3 -50.54 -3.84 4.69
N GLU A 4 -49.51 -3.03 4.86
CA GLU A 4 -48.61 -2.48 3.86
C GLU A 4 -47.42 -3.44 3.68
N GLY A 5 -47.03 -3.68 2.42
CA GLY A 5 -45.65 -3.97 2.01
C GLY A 5 -45.04 -5.34 2.33
N ASP A 6 -44.93 -6.19 1.30
CA ASP A 6 -43.70 -6.94 1.01
C ASP A 6 -43.77 -7.47 -0.44
N ASP A 7 -43.86 -6.54 -1.39
CA ASP A 7 -43.52 -6.84 -2.78
C ASP A 7 -42.00 -6.90 -2.87
N ALA A 8 -41.46 -8.09 -2.60
CA ALA A 8 -40.09 -8.44 -2.94
C ALA A 8 -39.87 -8.11 -4.42
N VAL A 9 -39.16 -7.00 -4.66
CA VAL A 9 -38.63 -6.63 -5.97
C VAL A 9 -37.67 -7.75 -6.38
N THR A 10 -38.23 -8.76 -7.03
CA THR A 10 -37.47 -9.70 -7.84
C THR A 10 -36.89 -8.87 -8.97
N ILE A 11 -35.63 -8.45 -8.80
CA ILE A 11 -34.84 -7.91 -9.90
C ILE A 11 -34.70 -9.07 -10.89
N SER A 12 -35.65 -9.16 -11.82
CA SER A 12 -35.53 -10.00 -13.00
C SER A 12 -34.32 -9.48 -13.74
N VAL A 13 -33.19 -10.17 -13.58
CA VAL A 13 -31.97 -9.92 -14.36
C VAL A 13 -32.36 -10.18 -15.81
N GLU A 14 -32.67 -9.10 -16.50
CA GLU A 14 -32.97 -9.08 -17.92
C GLU A 14 -31.84 -9.83 -18.63
N SER A 15 -32.17 -10.90 -19.37
CA SER A 15 -31.19 -11.73 -20.05
C SER A 15 -30.20 -10.82 -20.78
N PRO A 16 -28.90 -10.81 -20.42
CA PRO A 16 -27.99 -9.81 -20.94
C PRO A 16 -27.96 -9.98 -22.45
N GLY A 17 -28.27 -8.88 -23.16
CA GLY A 17 -28.28 -8.89 -24.63
C GLY A 17 -26.97 -9.48 -25.16
N ILE A 18 -27.02 -10.09 -26.35
CA ILE A 18 -25.88 -10.78 -26.98
C ILE A 18 -24.61 -9.91 -26.96
N ILE A 19 -24.77 -8.60 -27.12
CA ILE A 19 -23.70 -7.61 -27.05
C ILE A 19 -23.01 -7.61 -25.68
N CYS A 20 -23.78 -7.60 -24.58
CA CYS A 20 -23.25 -7.61 -23.21
C CYS A 20 -22.48 -8.90 -22.92
N GLN A 21 -23.03 -10.05 -23.32
CA GLN A 21 -22.34 -11.34 -23.16
C GLN A 21 -21.03 -11.41 -23.96
N THR A 22 -21.02 -10.83 -25.17
CA THR A 22 -19.82 -10.76 -26.01
C THR A 22 -18.76 -9.87 -25.36
N ILE A 23 -19.13 -8.68 -24.87
CA ILE A 23 -18.21 -7.76 -24.18
C ILE A 23 -17.62 -8.40 -22.92
N CYS A 24 -18.44 -9.05 -22.09
CA CYS A 24 -17.97 -9.76 -20.90
C CYS A 24 -17.01 -10.89 -21.26
N SER A 25 -17.28 -11.62 -22.35
CA SER A 25 -16.41 -12.71 -22.83
C SER A 25 -15.07 -12.17 -23.34
N ILE A 26 -15.06 -11.06 -24.06
CA ILE A 26 -13.85 -10.37 -24.51
C ILE A 26 -13.03 -9.90 -23.30
N GLY A 27 -13.68 -9.26 -22.31
CA GLY A 27 -13.01 -8.82 -21.08
C GLY A 27 -12.33 -9.97 -20.33
N ARG A 28 -12.98 -11.14 -20.25
CA ARG A 28 -12.39 -12.34 -19.64
C ARG A 28 -11.14 -12.83 -20.39
N LEU A 29 -11.18 -12.84 -21.71
CA LEU A 29 -10.02 -13.22 -22.54
C LEU A 29 -8.87 -12.23 -22.39
N LEU A 30 -9.16 -10.92 -22.32
CA LEU A 30 -8.15 -9.88 -22.09
C LEU A 30 -7.48 -10.03 -20.73
N VAL A 31 -8.25 -10.26 -19.67
CA VAL A 31 -7.70 -10.48 -18.31
C VAL A 31 -6.82 -11.74 -18.28
N LEU A 32 -7.26 -12.83 -18.91
CA LEU A 32 -6.45 -14.04 -19.01
C LEU A 32 -5.16 -13.82 -19.81
N ALA A 33 -5.24 -13.13 -20.95
CA ALA A 33 -4.08 -12.81 -21.77
C ALA A 33 -3.06 -11.95 -21.01
N GLY A 34 -3.54 -10.92 -20.29
CA GLY A 34 -2.71 -10.08 -19.42
C GLY A 34 -2.05 -10.88 -18.28
N ALA A 35 -2.81 -11.77 -17.62
CA ALA A 35 -2.28 -12.64 -16.57
C ALA A 35 -1.21 -13.61 -17.09
N ILE A 36 -1.40 -14.17 -18.29
CA ILE A 36 -0.40 -15.03 -18.94
C ILE A 36 0.86 -14.23 -19.29
N TRP A 37 0.71 -13.02 -19.83
CA TRP A 37 1.83 -12.16 -20.18
C TRP A 37 2.66 -11.80 -18.95
N LYS A 38 2.02 -11.25 -17.90
CA LYS A 38 2.70 -10.92 -16.63
C LYS A 38 3.28 -12.16 -15.96
N GLY A 39 2.51 -13.26 -15.89
CA GLY A 39 2.98 -14.51 -15.30
C GLY A 39 4.19 -15.13 -15.99
N LYS A 40 4.34 -14.94 -17.31
CA LYS A 40 5.57 -15.34 -18.02
C LYS A 40 6.78 -14.47 -17.64
N GLY A 41 6.57 -13.17 -17.45
CA GLY A 41 7.58 -12.25 -16.94
C GLY A 41 8.09 -12.70 -15.57
N GLU A 42 7.17 -12.89 -14.62
CA GLU A 42 7.48 -13.37 -13.26
C GLU A 42 8.22 -14.72 -13.28
N LEU A 43 7.75 -15.67 -14.10
CA LEU A 43 8.38 -17.00 -14.17
C LEU A 43 9.79 -16.95 -14.76
N LYS A 44 10.05 -16.02 -15.70
CA LYS A 44 11.39 -15.79 -16.25
C LYS A 44 12.31 -15.27 -15.16
N GLU A 45 11.84 -14.32 -14.36
CA GLU A 45 12.59 -13.74 -13.24
C GLU A 45 12.88 -14.76 -12.12
N ILE A 46 11.87 -15.55 -11.74
CA ILE A 46 12.04 -16.64 -10.76
C ILE A 46 13.08 -17.66 -11.27
N ARG A 47 13.12 -17.92 -12.58
CA ARG A 47 14.08 -18.85 -13.18
C ARG A 47 15.50 -18.27 -13.23
N THR A 48 15.67 -16.97 -13.47
CA THR A 48 17.00 -16.34 -13.56
C THR A 48 17.62 -16.08 -12.19
N LEU A 49 16.83 -15.59 -11.22
CA LEU A 49 17.31 -15.27 -9.87
C LEU A 49 17.30 -16.49 -8.94
N GLY A 50 16.40 -17.44 -9.19
CA GLY A 50 16.12 -18.60 -8.34
C GLY A 50 15.10 -18.28 -7.24
N ILE A 51 14.21 -19.23 -6.96
CA ILE A 51 13.05 -19.09 -6.03
C ILE A 51 13.46 -18.54 -4.66
N ARG A 52 14.56 -19.03 -4.09
CA ARG A 52 15.01 -18.60 -2.75
C ARG A 52 15.44 -17.14 -2.72
N LYS A 53 16.13 -16.66 -3.77
CA LYS A 53 16.56 -15.25 -3.85
C LYS A 53 15.37 -14.34 -4.16
N TYR A 54 14.47 -14.78 -5.03
CA TYR A 54 13.26 -14.05 -5.40
C TYR A 54 12.38 -13.67 -4.20
N PHE A 55 12.20 -14.60 -3.24
CA PHE A 55 11.46 -14.33 -1.99
C PHE A 55 12.31 -13.78 -0.85
N GLN A 56 13.64 -13.69 -1.00
CA GLN A 56 14.54 -13.08 -0.02
C GLN A 56 14.92 -11.64 -0.35
N THR A 57 14.47 -11.11 -1.49
CA THR A 57 14.62 -9.69 -1.83
C THR A 57 13.97 -8.86 -0.73
N ALA A 58 14.74 -8.07 0.01
CA ALA A 58 14.19 -7.28 1.12
C ALA A 58 13.45 -6.04 0.60
N GLY A 59 12.38 -5.62 1.27
CA GLY A 59 11.67 -4.35 1.01
C GLY A 59 10.53 -4.46 0.00
N SER A 60 10.27 -3.39 -0.75
CA SER A 60 9.07 -3.24 -1.58
C SER A 60 8.98 -4.23 -2.76
N ALA A 61 10.13 -4.68 -3.27
CA ALA A 61 10.22 -5.69 -4.33
C ALA A 61 9.66 -7.05 -3.89
N PHE A 62 9.76 -7.41 -2.60
CA PHE A 62 9.10 -8.62 -2.08
C PHE A 62 7.58 -8.51 -2.19
N LEU A 63 7.04 -7.34 -1.85
CA LEU A 63 5.61 -7.10 -1.89
C LEU A 63 5.10 -7.08 -3.32
N GLU A 64 5.82 -6.46 -4.25
CA GLU A 64 5.50 -6.52 -5.68
C GLU A 64 5.43 -7.97 -6.14
N ASN A 65 6.50 -8.73 -5.90
CA ASN A 65 6.61 -10.14 -6.29
C ASN A 65 5.50 -10.99 -5.67
N CYS A 66 5.20 -10.79 -4.38
CA CYS A 66 4.16 -11.52 -3.68
C CYS A 66 2.76 -11.15 -4.19
N LEU A 67 2.46 -9.86 -4.37
CA LEU A 67 1.17 -9.41 -4.87
C LEU A 67 0.96 -9.81 -6.34
N ALA A 68 1.95 -9.64 -7.19
CA ALA A 68 1.92 -10.07 -8.59
C ALA A 68 1.73 -11.59 -8.70
N CYS A 69 2.49 -12.38 -7.95
CA CYS A 69 2.33 -13.83 -7.91
C CYS A 69 0.95 -14.23 -7.39
N SER A 70 0.45 -13.60 -6.31
CA SER A 70 -0.87 -13.89 -5.75
C SER A 70 -2.01 -13.55 -6.72
N PHE A 71 -1.88 -12.42 -7.44
CA PHE A 71 -2.83 -11.99 -8.46
C PHE A 71 -2.83 -12.96 -9.65
N CYS A 72 -1.67 -13.26 -10.23
CA CYS A 72 -1.57 -14.23 -11.32
C CYS A 72 -2.09 -15.62 -10.92
N ALA A 73 -1.72 -16.12 -9.73
CA ALA A 73 -2.21 -17.39 -9.22
C ALA A 73 -3.73 -17.39 -9.06
N SER A 74 -4.31 -16.34 -8.48
CA SER A 74 -5.76 -16.22 -8.31
C SER A 74 -6.52 -16.25 -9.64
N ILE A 75 -6.02 -15.58 -10.67
CA ILE A 75 -6.63 -15.59 -12.01
C ILE A 75 -6.51 -16.98 -12.65
N TYR A 76 -5.38 -17.67 -12.50
CA TYR A 76 -5.26 -19.05 -12.99
C TYR A 76 -6.22 -20.01 -12.27
N THR A 77 -6.33 -19.89 -10.96
CA THR A 77 -7.29 -20.70 -10.17
C THR A 77 -8.72 -20.45 -10.63
N VAL A 78 -9.13 -19.19 -10.86
CA VAL A 78 -10.46 -18.87 -11.39
C VAL A 78 -10.72 -19.55 -12.74
N ASN A 79 -9.75 -19.51 -13.65
CA ASN A 79 -9.91 -20.15 -14.97
C ASN A 79 -9.97 -21.68 -14.88
N ILE A 80 -9.19 -22.30 -13.99
CA ILE A 80 -9.26 -23.74 -13.72
C ILE A 80 -10.63 -24.12 -13.15
N LEU A 81 -11.10 -23.40 -12.13
CA LEU A 81 -12.42 -23.62 -11.52
C LEU A 81 -13.56 -23.47 -12.53
N ARG A 82 -13.43 -22.52 -13.48
CA ARG A 82 -14.38 -22.35 -14.58
C ARG A 82 -14.42 -23.55 -15.52
N ILE A 83 -13.25 -24.10 -15.89
CA ILE A 83 -13.18 -25.30 -16.75
C ILE A 83 -13.83 -26.50 -16.06
N ILE A 84 -13.66 -26.61 -14.73
CA ILE A 84 -14.27 -27.67 -13.92
C ILE A 84 -15.79 -27.42 -13.71
N GLY A 85 -16.26 -26.19 -13.89
CA GLY A 85 -17.67 -25.81 -13.71
C GLY A 85 -18.08 -25.66 -12.25
N MET A 86 -17.16 -25.26 -11.37
CA MET A 86 -17.45 -25.07 -9.94
C MET A 86 -17.99 -23.66 -9.64
N GLU A 87 -19.05 -23.57 -8.82
CA GLU A 87 -19.63 -22.29 -8.38
C GLU A 87 -18.66 -21.43 -7.54
N ALA A 88 -17.59 -22.03 -7.02
CA ALA A 88 -16.50 -21.34 -6.31
C ALA A 88 -15.71 -20.35 -7.20
N GLU A 89 -15.96 -20.31 -8.51
CA GLU A 89 -15.37 -19.33 -9.43
C GLU A 89 -15.62 -17.87 -8.98
N ILE A 90 -16.87 -17.55 -8.61
CA ILE A 90 -17.30 -16.18 -8.29
C ILE A 90 -16.56 -15.61 -7.06
N PRO A 91 -16.52 -16.30 -5.90
CA PRO A 91 -15.77 -15.77 -4.75
C PRO A 91 -14.27 -15.67 -5.03
N CYS A 92 -13.68 -16.62 -5.77
CA CYS A 92 -12.28 -16.52 -6.16
C CYS A 92 -12.00 -15.32 -7.07
N LEU A 93 -12.93 -15.00 -7.99
CA LEU A 93 -12.83 -13.83 -8.86
C LEU A 93 -12.93 -12.52 -8.05
N ALA A 94 -13.80 -12.47 -7.04
CA ALA A 94 -13.90 -11.31 -6.14
C ALA A 94 -12.59 -11.07 -5.38
N ILE A 95 -11.98 -12.13 -4.84
CA ILE A 95 -10.67 -12.07 -4.18
C ILE A 95 -9.58 -11.61 -5.17
N ALA A 96 -9.56 -12.17 -6.38
CA ALA A 96 -8.61 -11.78 -7.42
C ALA A 96 -8.72 -10.28 -7.77
N SER A 97 -9.95 -9.76 -7.83
CA SER A 97 -10.18 -8.33 -8.07
C SER A 97 -9.63 -7.46 -6.94
N LEU A 98 -9.84 -7.85 -5.67
CA LEU A 98 -9.29 -7.14 -4.52
C LEU A 98 -7.75 -7.13 -4.53
N LEU A 99 -7.14 -8.28 -4.82
CA LEU A 99 -5.68 -8.40 -4.95
C LEU A 99 -5.13 -7.54 -6.09
N GLY A 100 -5.86 -7.43 -7.21
CA GLY A 100 -5.48 -6.57 -8.34
C GLY A 100 -5.45 -5.08 -7.96
N TRP A 101 -6.45 -4.61 -7.18
CA TRP A 101 -6.42 -3.26 -6.64
C TRP A 101 -5.32 -3.05 -5.59
N GLY A 102 -5.03 -4.08 -4.78
CA GLY A 102 -3.86 -4.07 -3.89
C GLY A 102 -2.55 -3.92 -4.65
N TYR A 103 -2.40 -4.63 -5.77
CA TYR A 103 -1.24 -4.52 -6.66
C TYR A 103 -1.09 -3.10 -7.25
N MET A 104 -2.18 -2.36 -7.47
CA MET A 104 -2.09 -0.97 -7.94
C MET A 104 -1.35 -0.03 -7.00
N LEU A 105 -1.30 -0.32 -5.69
CA LEU A 105 -0.54 0.47 -4.72
C LEU A 105 0.96 0.48 -5.03
N PHE A 106 1.48 -0.59 -5.65
CA PHE A 106 2.86 -0.63 -6.11
C PHE A 106 3.14 0.45 -7.16
N PHE A 107 2.26 0.66 -8.13
CA PHE A 107 2.46 1.71 -9.13
C PHE A 107 2.40 3.11 -8.52
N VAL A 108 1.58 3.30 -7.49
CA VAL A 108 1.49 4.55 -6.74
C VAL A 108 2.79 4.86 -5.98
N MET A 109 3.58 3.83 -5.65
CA MET A 109 4.86 3.97 -4.97
C MET A 109 5.93 4.71 -5.80
N ALA A 110 5.82 4.68 -7.13
CA ALA A 110 6.79 5.32 -8.02
C ALA A 110 6.76 6.86 -7.92
N PHE A 111 5.63 7.45 -7.49
CA PHE A 111 5.47 8.90 -7.43
C PHE A 111 6.05 9.50 -6.14
N ARG A 112 6.68 10.68 -6.24
CA ARG A 112 7.30 11.40 -5.12
C ARG A 112 6.33 11.81 -4.02
N LEU A 113 5.10 12.14 -4.39
CA LEU A 113 4.11 12.60 -3.44
C LEU A 113 3.54 11.45 -2.60
N THR A 114 3.27 10.30 -3.22
CA THR A 114 2.55 9.18 -2.59
C THR A 114 3.45 8.05 -2.13
N GLY A 115 4.63 7.91 -2.71
CA GLY A 115 5.51 6.77 -2.47
C GLY A 115 6.00 6.61 -1.02
N PRO A 116 6.53 7.66 -0.36
CA PRO A 116 6.90 7.57 1.05
C PRO A 116 5.73 7.14 1.95
N PHE A 117 4.50 7.60 1.66
CA PHE A 117 3.31 7.17 2.41
C PHE A 117 3.00 5.69 2.23
N VAL A 118 3.12 5.15 1.01
CA VAL A 118 2.89 3.73 0.74
C VAL A 118 3.94 2.86 1.47
N VAL A 119 5.21 3.27 1.46
CA VAL A 119 6.29 2.60 2.21
C VAL A 119 6.00 2.60 3.72
N MET A 120 5.57 3.75 4.26
CA MET A 120 5.22 3.87 5.68
C MET A 120 4.02 2.98 6.05
N ILE A 121 2.96 2.96 5.24
CA ILE A 121 1.80 2.08 5.45
C ILE A 121 2.23 0.61 5.44
N TYR A 122 3.13 0.23 4.53
CA TYR A 122 3.65 -1.14 4.45
C TYR A 122 4.38 -1.53 5.73
N GLU A 123 5.31 -0.71 6.20
CA GLU A 123 6.09 -1.01 7.40
C GLU A 123 5.20 -1.11 8.64
N MET A 124 4.22 -0.20 8.78
CA MET A 124 3.23 -0.26 9.86
C MET A 124 2.36 -1.52 9.79
N LEU A 125 1.89 -1.89 8.60
CA LEU A 125 1.01 -3.05 8.44
C LEU A 125 1.74 -4.37 8.77
N PHE A 126 2.95 -4.56 8.26
CA PHE A 126 3.66 -5.82 8.44
C PHE A 126 4.36 -5.94 9.80
N ASN A 127 4.94 -4.85 10.33
CA ASN A 127 5.69 -4.94 11.58
C ASN A 127 4.81 -4.77 12.82
N ASP A 128 3.81 -3.88 12.77
CA ASP A 128 3.02 -3.53 13.96
C ASP A 128 1.64 -4.20 13.94
N VAL A 129 0.90 -4.06 12.84
CA VAL A 129 -0.47 -4.57 12.75
C VAL A 129 -0.49 -6.10 12.80
N LEU A 130 0.47 -6.81 12.20
CA LEU A 130 0.51 -8.28 12.30
C LEU A 130 0.72 -8.77 13.75
N ARG A 131 1.59 -8.12 14.52
CA ARG A 131 1.81 -8.46 15.94
C ARG A 131 0.55 -8.20 16.76
N PHE A 132 -0.11 -7.07 16.49
CA PHE A 132 -1.41 -6.75 17.06
C PHE A 132 -2.48 -7.80 16.72
N CYS A 133 -2.60 -8.17 15.43
CA CYS A 133 -3.56 -9.16 14.95
C CYS A 133 -3.40 -10.52 15.64
N ILE A 134 -2.17 -10.96 15.92
CA ILE A 134 -1.92 -12.22 16.63
C ILE A 134 -2.53 -12.16 18.03
N ILE A 135 -2.28 -11.09 18.79
CA ILE A 135 -2.83 -10.91 20.14
C ILE A 135 -4.36 -10.83 20.07
N TYR A 136 -4.89 -10.05 19.13
CA TYR A 136 -6.33 -9.90 18.90
C TYR A 136 -7.02 -11.24 18.62
N VAL A 137 -6.45 -12.08 17.74
CA VAL A 137 -7.03 -13.38 17.38
C VAL A 137 -7.10 -14.31 18.60
N VAL A 138 -6.12 -14.29 19.51
CA VAL A 138 -6.15 -15.09 20.74
C VAL A 138 -7.36 -14.70 21.60
N PHE A 139 -7.58 -13.40 21.83
CA PHE A 139 -8.75 -12.94 22.57
C PHE A 139 -10.06 -13.20 21.84
N LEU A 140 -10.12 -12.93 20.52
CA LEU A 140 -11.30 -13.17 19.69
C LEU A 140 -11.75 -14.63 19.77
N MET A 141 -10.81 -15.58 19.68
CA MET A 141 -11.11 -17.01 19.79
C MET A 141 -11.59 -17.40 21.19
N GLY A 142 -10.98 -16.86 22.26
CA GLY A 142 -11.38 -17.15 23.64
C GLY A 142 -12.80 -16.66 23.97
N PHE A 143 -13.14 -15.43 23.58
CA PHE A 143 -14.49 -14.91 23.77
C PHE A 143 -15.51 -15.58 22.85
N SER A 144 -15.15 -15.85 21.59
CA SER A 144 -16.01 -16.60 20.66
C SER A 144 -16.38 -17.99 21.20
N GLN A 145 -15.42 -18.73 21.74
CA GLN A 145 -15.69 -20.02 22.37
C GLN A 145 -16.63 -19.89 23.58
N THR A 146 -16.46 -18.84 24.38
CA THR A 146 -17.33 -18.57 25.54
C THR A 146 -18.77 -18.30 25.10
N PHE A 147 -18.98 -17.46 24.09
CA PHE A 147 -20.30 -17.20 23.54
C PHE A 147 -20.91 -18.41 22.82
N PHE A 148 -20.10 -19.21 22.13
CA PHE A 148 -20.54 -20.46 21.51
C PHE A 148 -21.19 -21.41 22.53
N ILE A 149 -20.56 -21.57 23.70
CA ILE A 149 -21.06 -22.40 24.80
C ILE A 149 -22.33 -21.77 25.40
N LEU A 150 -22.31 -20.46 25.62
CA LEU A 150 -23.36 -19.74 26.32
C LEU A 150 -24.66 -19.62 25.51
N PHE A 151 -24.53 -19.49 24.18
CA PHE A 151 -25.64 -19.56 23.24
C PHE A 151 -26.04 -20.99 22.87
N ASN A 152 -25.33 -21.99 23.40
CA ASN A 152 -25.57 -23.41 23.17
C ASN A 152 -25.68 -23.75 21.67
N TYR A 153 -24.80 -23.16 20.87
CA TYR A 153 -24.72 -23.47 19.46
C TYR A 153 -24.10 -24.85 19.23
N ASN A 154 -24.51 -25.51 18.16
CA ASN A 154 -24.02 -26.84 17.81
C ASN A 154 -23.27 -26.82 16.47
N GLY A 155 -22.22 -27.65 16.39
CA GLY A 155 -21.45 -27.84 15.17
C GLY A 155 -20.52 -26.68 14.82
N PHE A 156 -19.74 -26.89 13.75
CA PHE A 156 -18.73 -25.94 13.29
C PHE A 156 -19.33 -24.62 12.80
N THR A 157 -20.51 -24.65 12.18
CA THR A 157 -21.22 -23.45 11.71
C THR A 157 -21.56 -22.52 12.85
N GLY A 158 -22.02 -23.07 14.00
CA GLY A 158 -22.31 -22.27 15.19
C GLY A 158 -21.07 -21.59 15.77
N PHE A 159 -19.92 -22.27 15.69
CA PHE A 159 -18.64 -21.69 16.12
C PHE A 159 -18.22 -20.53 15.20
N ILE A 160 -18.35 -20.68 13.88
CA ILE A 160 -18.12 -19.58 12.93
C ILE A 160 -19.06 -18.41 13.18
N VAL A 161 -20.34 -18.66 13.46
CA VAL A 161 -21.31 -17.60 13.81
C VAL A 161 -20.86 -16.84 15.05
N SER A 162 -20.35 -17.54 16.07
CA SER A 162 -19.83 -16.92 17.29
C SER A 162 -18.59 -16.06 17.02
N ILE A 163 -17.65 -16.55 16.17
CA ILE A 163 -16.49 -15.76 15.72
C ILE A 163 -16.96 -14.51 14.97
N LYS A 164 -17.91 -14.67 14.03
CA LYS A 164 -18.47 -13.57 13.24
C LYS A 164 -19.11 -12.51 14.15
N GLN A 165 -19.93 -12.93 15.11
CA GLN A 165 -20.59 -12.01 16.05
C GLN A 165 -19.58 -11.26 16.92
N CYS A 166 -18.53 -11.93 17.42
CA CYS A 166 -17.49 -11.24 18.17
C CYS A 166 -16.73 -10.24 17.28
N PHE A 167 -16.37 -10.64 16.06
CA PHE A 167 -15.63 -9.79 15.13
C PHE A 167 -16.44 -8.55 14.71
N LEU A 168 -17.72 -8.72 14.37
CA LEU A 168 -18.62 -7.59 14.06
C LEU A 168 -18.87 -6.72 15.28
N GLY A 169 -19.00 -7.34 16.45
CA GLY A 169 -19.08 -6.63 17.73
C GLY A 169 -17.88 -5.73 17.97
N THR A 170 -16.66 -6.14 17.64
CA THR A 170 -15.46 -5.28 17.72
C THR A 170 -15.61 -3.97 16.94
N LEU A 171 -16.34 -4.01 15.82
CA LEU A 171 -16.60 -2.84 14.97
C LEU A 171 -17.79 -1.99 15.46
N GLY A 172 -18.43 -2.39 16.56
CA GLY A 172 -19.59 -1.73 17.16
C GLY A 172 -20.95 -2.29 16.73
N ASP A 173 -20.98 -3.36 15.92
CA ASP A 173 -22.22 -4.00 15.46
C ASP A 173 -22.63 -5.12 16.45
N PHE A 174 -23.35 -4.71 17.51
CA PHE A 174 -23.86 -5.62 18.53
C PHE A 174 -25.38 -5.76 18.45
N ASP A 175 -25.85 -6.98 18.19
CA ASP A 175 -27.26 -7.34 18.33
C ASP A 175 -27.59 -7.64 19.80
N LEU A 176 -27.90 -6.59 20.58
CA LEU A 176 -28.22 -6.71 22.02
C LEU A 176 -29.44 -7.60 22.29
N ASP A 177 -30.37 -7.68 21.35
CA ASP A 177 -31.57 -8.51 21.50
C ASP A 177 -31.20 -10.01 21.48
N ALA A 178 -30.23 -10.40 20.65
CA ALA A 178 -29.69 -11.76 20.66
C ALA A 178 -29.00 -12.14 21.99
N TYR A 179 -28.33 -11.19 22.66
CA TYR A 179 -27.68 -11.45 23.95
C TYR A 179 -28.69 -11.55 25.10
N THR A 180 -29.79 -10.79 25.04
CA THR A 180 -30.82 -10.74 26.09
C THR A 180 -31.89 -11.83 25.95
N ALA A 181 -32.12 -12.35 24.75
CA ALA A 181 -33.11 -13.40 24.48
C ALA A 181 -32.73 -14.81 24.98
N THR A 182 -31.63 -14.96 25.73
CA THR A 182 -31.11 -16.26 26.15
C THR A 182 -31.39 -16.58 27.61
N ARG A 183 -31.31 -17.86 27.96
CA ARG A 183 -31.56 -18.35 29.33
C ARG A 183 -30.70 -17.65 30.40
N TYR A 184 -29.48 -17.23 30.03
CA TYR A 184 -28.53 -16.59 30.93
C TYR A 184 -28.24 -15.14 30.53
N ALA A 185 -29.27 -14.39 30.14
CA ALA A 185 -29.18 -13.00 29.68
C ALA A 185 -28.21 -12.10 30.49
N TYR A 186 -28.29 -12.12 31.82
CA TYR A 186 -27.41 -11.32 32.68
C TYR A 186 -25.93 -11.69 32.54
N LEU A 187 -25.61 -12.97 32.40
CA LEU A 187 -24.24 -13.45 32.25
C LEU A 187 -23.71 -13.12 30.85
N ASN A 188 -24.55 -13.25 29.82
CA ASN A 188 -24.21 -12.87 28.45
C ASN A 188 -23.85 -11.39 28.35
N VAL A 189 -24.69 -10.52 28.91
CA VAL A 189 -24.46 -9.07 28.93
C VAL A 189 -23.21 -8.72 29.75
N LEU A 190 -22.97 -9.39 30.88
CA LEU A 190 -21.76 -9.16 31.68
C LEU A 190 -20.49 -9.52 30.90
N ILE A 191 -20.45 -10.69 30.27
CA ILE A 191 -19.29 -11.12 29.45
C ILE A 191 -19.12 -10.19 28.25
N LEU A 192 -20.21 -9.71 27.64
CA LEU A 192 -20.17 -8.74 26.55
C LEU A 192 -19.55 -7.41 26.99
N ILE A 193 -19.91 -6.88 28.16
CA ILE A 193 -19.30 -5.66 28.71
C ILE A 193 -17.80 -5.86 28.93
N ILE A 194 -17.40 -7.00 29.51
CA ILE A 194 -15.98 -7.34 29.72
C ILE A 194 -15.26 -7.43 28.36
N TYR A 195 -15.87 -8.07 27.37
CA TYR A 195 -15.35 -8.16 26.01
C TYR A 195 -15.11 -6.79 25.40
N ILE A 196 -16.10 -5.89 25.46
CA ILE A 196 -15.97 -4.52 24.95
C ILE A 196 -14.83 -3.80 25.66
N ILE A 197 -14.77 -3.82 26.99
CA ILE A 197 -13.70 -3.13 27.73
C ILE A 197 -12.33 -3.68 27.34
N VAL A 198 -12.15 -5.01 27.34
CA VAL A 198 -10.87 -5.65 27.01
C VAL A 198 -10.49 -5.34 25.57
N VAL A 199 -11.39 -5.51 24.61
CA VAL A 199 -11.10 -5.31 23.19
C VAL A 199 -10.90 -3.83 22.86
N THR A 200 -11.66 -2.90 23.44
CA THR A 200 -11.44 -1.46 23.26
C THR A 200 -10.10 -1.00 23.85
N ILE A 201 -9.74 -1.50 25.04
CA ILE A 201 -8.42 -1.25 25.64
C ILE A 201 -7.31 -1.83 24.75
N LEU A 202 -7.47 -3.05 24.24
CA LEU A 202 -6.48 -3.67 23.35
C LEU A 202 -6.35 -2.94 22.02
N LEU A 203 -7.48 -2.64 21.37
CA LEU A 203 -7.54 -1.93 20.08
C LEU A 203 -6.91 -0.55 20.16
N LEU A 204 -7.24 0.23 21.19
CA LEU A 204 -6.73 1.59 21.31
C LEU A 204 -5.30 1.61 21.86
N ASN A 205 -5.00 0.87 22.93
CA ASN A 205 -3.74 1.08 23.63
C ASN A 205 -2.54 0.42 22.97
N LEU A 206 -2.71 -0.74 22.32
CA LEU A 206 -1.59 -1.40 21.64
C LEU A 206 -1.39 -0.86 20.21
N LEU A 207 -2.47 -0.56 19.48
CA LEU A 207 -2.36 -0.04 18.12
C LEU A 207 -1.77 1.38 18.11
N VAL A 208 -2.25 2.27 19.00
CA VAL A 208 -1.78 3.66 19.06
C VAL A 208 -0.36 3.74 19.59
N ALA A 209 0.01 2.91 20.58
CA ALA A 209 1.38 2.89 21.12
C ALA A 209 2.39 2.47 20.05
N MET A 210 2.12 1.38 19.32
CA MET A 210 3.03 0.91 18.27
C MET A 210 3.07 1.87 17.08
N MET A 211 1.91 2.30 16.56
CA MET A 211 1.86 3.25 15.44
C MET A 211 2.45 4.62 15.80
N GLY A 212 2.35 5.08 17.05
CA GLY A 212 2.96 6.32 17.50
C GLY A 212 4.49 6.27 17.49
N ASP A 213 5.06 5.19 18.02
CA ASP A 213 6.51 4.99 18.07
C ASP A 213 7.09 4.74 16.68
N THR A 214 6.41 3.97 15.82
CA THR A 214 6.87 3.74 14.46
C THR A 214 6.68 4.95 13.56
N TYR A 215 5.55 5.68 13.63
CA TYR A 215 5.37 6.92 12.86
C TYR A 215 6.46 7.96 13.18
N GLY A 216 6.79 8.13 14.46
CA GLY A 216 7.82 9.08 14.89
C GLY A 216 9.22 8.76 14.40
N ASN A 217 9.59 7.48 14.33
CA ASN A 217 10.92 7.06 13.87
C ASN A 217 11.01 6.86 12.35
N ILE A 218 9.92 6.40 11.72
CA ILE A 218 9.92 5.99 10.31
C ILE A 218 9.79 7.19 9.38
N ILE A 219 9.20 8.33 9.78
CA ILE A 219 8.91 9.39 8.81
C ILE A 219 10.16 10.02 8.16
N GLU A 220 11.25 10.16 8.92
CA GLU A 220 12.52 10.68 8.38
C GLU A 220 13.19 9.62 7.49
N ASP A 221 13.24 8.37 7.95
CA ASP A 221 13.86 7.24 7.23
C ASP A 221 13.06 6.81 5.99
N ALA A 222 11.74 6.91 6.01
CA ALA A 222 10.84 6.48 4.95
C ALA A 222 11.10 7.21 3.64
N THR A 223 11.54 8.47 3.71
CA THR A 223 11.94 9.20 2.52
C THR A 223 13.18 8.58 1.86
N GLN A 224 14.18 8.18 2.66
CA GLN A 224 15.39 7.53 2.18
C GLN A 224 15.10 6.11 1.67
N VAL A 225 14.30 5.34 2.42
CA VAL A 225 13.82 4.02 1.99
C VAL A 225 13.08 4.15 0.67
N TRP A 226 12.21 5.14 0.52
CA TRP A 226 11.51 5.39 -0.73
C TRP A 226 12.45 5.72 -1.89
N TYR A 227 13.50 6.52 -1.70
CA TYR A 227 14.49 6.77 -2.76
C TYR A 227 15.17 5.49 -3.22
N LEU A 228 15.51 4.61 -2.28
CA LEU A 228 16.10 3.30 -2.56
C LEU A 228 15.12 2.40 -3.32
N GLU A 229 13.86 2.34 -2.89
CA GLU A 229 12.83 1.57 -3.58
C GLU A 229 12.55 2.12 -4.98
N ARG A 230 12.51 3.44 -5.15
CA ARG A 230 12.36 4.05 -6.47
C ARG A 230 13.52 3.70 -7.41
N ALA A 231 14.76 3.70 -6.90
CA ALA A 231 15.92 3.28 -7.68
C ALA A 231 15.82 1.81 -8.11
N ARG A 232 15.29 0.93 -7.25
CA ARG A 232 15.04 -0.48 -7.59
C ARG A 232 13.99 -0.65 -8.67
N ILE A 233 12.87 0.08 -8.59
CA ILE A 233 11.83 0.06 -9.64
C ILE A 233 12.43 0.50 -10.98
N VAL A 234 13.19 1.60 -10.98
CA VAL A 234 13.85 2.08 -12.20
C VAL A 234 14.82 1.02 -12.76
N PHE A 235 15.61 0.39 -11.90
CA PHE A 235 16.52 -0.69 -12.31
C PHE A 235 15.79 -1.92 -12.85
N ALA A 236 14.65 -2.30 -12.25
CA ALA A 236 13.82 -3.40 -12.75
C ALA A 236 13.27 -3.08 -14.14
N ILE A 237 12.69 -1.89 -14.32
CA ILE A 237 12.21 -1.42 -15.63
C ILE A 237 13.35 -1.40 -16.67
N GLU A 238 14.55 -0.92 -16.30
CA GLU A 238 15.73 -0.95 -17.18
C GLU A 238 16.16 -2.34 -17.63
N ASN A 239 15.95 -3.36 -16.79
CA ASN A 239 16.29 -4.74 -17.12
C ASN A 239 15.22 -5.41 -17.99
N GLU A 240 13.97 -4.93 -17.96
CA GLU A 240 12.89 -5.41 -18.80
C GLU A 240 12.89 -4.80 -20.22
N MET A 241 13.43 -3.59 -20.37
CA MET A 241 13.53 -2.88 -21.66
C MET A 241 14.52 -3.55 -22.64
N GLU A 242 14.22 -3.46 -23.94
CA GLU A 242 15.13 -3.92 -24.99
C GLU A 242 16.38 -3.04 -25.11
N THR A 243 17.51 -3.63 -25.51
CA THR A 243 18.84 -3.00 -25.50
C THR A 243 18.89 -1.68 -26.27
N GLU A 244 18.10 -1.51 -27.34
CA GLU A 244 18.08 -0.30 -28.16
C GLU A 244 17.40 0.89 -27.46
N GLU A 245 16.31 0.66 -26.73
CA GLU A 245 15.58 1.69 -25.99
C GLU A 245 16.39 2.23 -24.80
N ARG A 246 17.23 1.38 -24.21
CA ARG A 246 18.12 1.74 -23.09
C ARG A 246 19.22 2.75 -23.47
N ILE A 247 19.62 2.80 -24.73
CA ILE A 247 20.80 3.58 -25.17
C ILE A 247 20.45 5.05 -25.48
N LEU A 248 19.23 5.32 -25.96
CA LEU A 248 18.79 6.66 -26.39
C LEU A 248 18.85 7.75 -25.30
N PRO A 249 18.40 7.52 -24.04
CA PRO A 249 18.52 8.52 -22.97
C PRO A 249 19.91 8.58 -22.32
N ARG A 250 20.77 7.59 -22.57
CA ARG A 250 22.01 7.38 -21.81
C ARG A 250 23.09 8.44 -22.05
N ASN A 251 23.00 9.28 -23.07
CA ASN A 251 24.02 10.30 -23.34
C ASN A 251 23.62 11.73 -22.91
N LYS A 252 22.42 11.95 -22.38
CA LYS A 252 21.93 13.32 -22.08
C LYS A 252 22.68 14.00 -20.93
N TYR A 253 23.11 13.23 -19.92
CA TYR A 253 23.74 13.75 -18.69
C TYR A 253 25.23 13.41 -18.57
N TRP A 254 25.80 12.77 -19.60
CA TRP A 254 27.20 12.36 -19.60
C TRP A 254 28.02 13.36 -20.39
N THR A 255 29.16 13.74 -19.83
CA THR A 255 30.18 14.54 -20.50
C THR A 255 31.45 13.71 -20.65
N ASN A 256 32.16 13.89 -21.75
CA ASN A 256 33.46 13.25 -21.97
C ASN A 256 34.53 14.32 -21.75
N VAL A 257 35.41 14.09 -20.78
CA VAL A 257 36.57 14.95 -20.53
C VAL A 257 37.80 14.05 -20.63
N ASP A 258 38.74 14.42 -21.50
CA ASP A 258 40.01 13.69 -21.70
C ASP A 258 39.86 12.19 -22.02
N GLY A 259 38.80 11.82 -22.74
CA GLY A 259 38.53 10.42 -23.15
C GLY A 259 37.81 9.58 -22.10
N GLU A 260 37.59 10.10 -20.89
CA GLU A 260 36.85 9.45 -19.82
C GLU A 260 35.41 10.00 -19.70
N ARG A 261 34.48 9.14 -19.28
CA ARG A 261 33.05 9.47 -19.12
C ARG A 261 32.75 9.94 -17.71
N TYR A 262 32.24 11.16 -17.58
CA TYR A 262 31.82 11.75 -16.32
C TYR A 262 30.31 12.05 -16.31
N LEU A 263 29.69 11.92 -15.14
CA LEU A 263 28.32 12.36 -14.90
C LEU A 263 28.35 13.83 -14.50
N GLN A 264 27.62 14.68 -15.22
CA GLN A 264 27.49 16.07 -14.83
C GLN A 264 26.47 16.19 -13.68
N VAL A 265 26.91 16.69 -12.53
CA VAL A 265 26.06 16.99 -11.37
C VAL A 265 26.20 18.48 -11.09
N GLU A 266 25.07 19.18 -11.06
CA GLU A 266 25.00 20.59 -10.68
C GLU A 266 24.50 20.66 -9.24
N GLU A 267 25.40 21.01 -8.32
CA GLU A 267 25.06 21.23 -6.91
C GLU A 267 25.09 22.73 -6.64
N VAL A 268 23.98 23.25 -6.10
CA VAL A 268 23.91 24.63 -5.62
C VAL A 268 24.07 24.59 -4.10
N ASN A 269 25.25 24.99 -3.61
CA ASN A 269 25.46 25.14 -2.17
C ASN A 269 24.96 26.52 -1.73
N GLU A 270 23.82 26.57 -1.04
CA GLU A 270 23.22 27.82 -0.57
C GLU A 270 24.18 28.66 0.29
N LYS A 271 25.05 28.02 1.08
CA LYS A 271 25.99 28.75 1.95
C LYS A 271 27.08 29.47 1.17
N ASP A 272 27.62 28.81 0.15
CA ASP A 272 28.65 29.39 -0.72
C ASP A 272 28.03 30.45 -1.64
N PHE A 273 26.80 30.21 -2.10
CA PHE A 273 26.02 31.16 -2.89
C PHE A 273 25.72 32.45 -2.12
N LEU A 274 25.29 32.34 -0.85
CA LEU A 274 25.05 33.49 0.01
C LEU A 274 26.35 34.20 0.42
N ALA A 275 27.44 33.45 0.63
CA ALA A 275 28.75 34.02 0.92
C ALA A 275 29.33 34.80 -0.27
N GLN A 276 29.15 34.32 -1.50
CA GLN A 276 29.50 35.05 -2.72
C GLN A 276 28.68 36.33 -2.86
N ASN A 277 27.36 36.28 -2.70
CA ASN A 277 26.52 37.47 -2.77
C ASN A 277 26.91 38.53 -1.74
N ASN A 278 27.18 38.13 -0.49
CA ASN A 278 27.63 39.06 0.56
C ASN A 278 29.00 39.68 0.22
N ASN A 279 29.92 38.91 -0.35
CA ASN A 279 31.23 39.40 -0.77
C ASN A 279 31.12 40.36 -1.96
N ASP A 280 30.23 40.08 -2.91
CA ASP A 280 29.98 40.92 -4.09
C ASP A 280 29.28 42.24 -3.70
N GLU A 281 28.32 42.22 -2.77
CA GLU A 281 27.70 43.43 -2.20
C GLU A 281 28.70 44.28 -1.42
N THR A 282 29.56 43.63 -0.63
CA THR A 282 30.62 44.32 0.14
C THR A 282 31.67 44.93 -0.81
N GLY A 283 32.03 44.22 -1.88
CA GLY A 283 32.91 44.71 -2.95
C GLY A 283 32.33 45.94 -3.65
N ALA A 284 31.06 45.88 -4.05
CA ALA A 284 30.37 46.98 -4.72
C ALA A 284 30.19 48.22 -3.83
N ASN A 285 29.94 48.05 -2.52
CA ASN A 285 29.85 49.16 -1.58
C ASN A 285 31.22 49.82 -1.33
N ASN A 286 32.28 49.02 -1.18
CA ASN A 286 33.64 49.54 -1.06
C ASN A 286 34.10 50.32 -2.30
N GLU A 287 33.69 49.89 -3.50
CA GLU A 287 34.00 50.60 -4.74
C GLU A 287 33.22 51.93 -4.85
N LYS A 288 31.94 51.94 -4.44
CA LYS A 288 31.14 53.18 -4.34
C LYS A 288 31.70 54.16 -3.31
N GLU A 289 32.22 53.70 -2.18
CA GLU A 289 32.88 54.57 -1.18
C GLU A 289 34.20 55.14 -1.69
N LYS A 290 35.01 54.34 -2.38
CA LYS A 290 36.24 54.83 -3.05
C LYS A 290 35.93 55.91 -4.09
N LEU A 291 34.85 55.74 -4.87
CA LEU A 291 34.40 56.74 -5.85
C LEU A 291 33.91 58.03 -5.18
N LYS A 292 33.19 57.94 -4.05
CA LYS A 292 32.78 59.12 -3.26
C LYS A 292 33.97 59.86 -2.64
N GLN A 293 34.96 59.13 -2.12
CA GLN A 293 36.18 59.74 -1.58
C GLN A 293 36.99 60.43 -2.67
N LYS A 294 37.10 59.83 -3.87
CA LYS A 294 37.81 60.41 -5.02
C LYS A 294 37.18 61.73 -5.48
N HIS A 295 35.85 61.79 -5.57
CA HIS A 295 35.12 63.02 -5.88
C HIS A 295 35.22 64.09 -4.77
N SER A 296 35.33 63.70 -3.49
CA SER A 296 35.55 64.65 -2.41
C SER A 296 36.96 65.25 -2.43
N SER A 297 37.98 64.47 -2.80
CA SER A 297 39.37 64.96 -2.94
C SER A 297 39.56 65.86 -4.16
N GLU A 298 38.88 65.59 -5.28
CA GLU A 298 38.92 66.46 -6.46
C GLU A 298 38.33 67.85 -6.16
N ASN A 299 37.23 67.93 -5.41
CA ASN A 299 36.62 69.22 -5.02
C ASN A 299 37.41 70.02 -3.97
N THR A 300 38.43 69.44 -3.31
CA THR A 300 39.24 70.16 -2.30
C THR A 300 40.54 70.73 -2.90
N THR A 301 40.85 70.42 -4.16
CA THR A 301 42.08 70.87 -4.84
C THR A 301 41.85 72.10 -5.74
N GLU A 302 40.61 72.61 -5.80
CA GLU A 302 40.21 73.80 -6.60
C GLU A 302 39.86 75.05 -5.76
N LEU A 303 40.36 75.15 -4.51
CA LEU A 303 40.31 76.36 -3.68
C LEU A 303 41.73 76.81 -3.30
#